data_AF-A0A9E6VRC5-F1
#
_entry.id   AF-A0A9E6VRC5-F1
#
_cell.length_a   1.000
_cell.length_b   1.000
_cell.length_c   1.000
_cell.angle_alpha   90.00
_cell.angle_beta   90.00
_cell.angle_gamma   90.00
#
_symmetry.space_group_name_H-M   'P 1'
#
loop_
_entity.id
_entity.type
_entity.pdbx_description
1 polymer ?
#
loop_
_entity_poly.entity_id
_entity_poly.type
_entity_poly.pdbx_seq_one_letter_code
_entity_poly.pdbx_strand_id
1 'polypeptide(L)' 'MGNLLYVIAVILIIGWAIGYLGFNTGGIIHLLLVIAAIAVLLRIIQGRKI' A
#
# COMPACT_ATOMS: atom_id res chain seq x y z
N MET A 1 -13.49 -7.27 15.47
CA MET A 1 -13.02 -6.12 14.66
C MET A 1 -11.56 -6.23 14.18
N GLY A 2 -10.85 -7.35 14.36
CA GLY A 2 -9.47 -7.51 13.84
C GLY A 2 -9.39 -7.91 12.36
N ASN A 3 -10.35 -8.69 11.87
CA ASN A 3 -10.30 -9.26 10.51
C ASN A 3 -10.33 -8.23 9.39
N LEU A 4 -11.08 -7.13 9.52
CA LEU A 4 -11.19 -6.15 8.43
C LEU A 4 -9.87 -5.39 8.21
N LEU A 5 -9.21 -4.95 9.30
CA LEU A 5 -7.92 -4.27 9.21
C LEU A 5 -6.82 -5.20 8.71
N TYR A 6 -6.84 -6.47 9.13
CA TYR A 6 -5.92 -7.49 8.64
C TYR A 6 -6.09 -7.75 7.15
N VAL A 7 -7.33 -7.95 6.68
CA VAL A 7 -7.63 -8.14 5.24
C VAL A 7 -7.15 -6.94 4.43
N ILE A 8 -7.38 -5.72 4.92
CA ILE A 8 -6.92 -4.50 4.27
C ILE A 8 -5.38 -4.45 4.20
N ALA A 9 -4.68 -4.79 5.30
CA ALA A 9 -3.22 -4.82 5.33
C ALA A 9 -2.65 -5.84 4.33
N VAL A 10 -3.27 -7.02 4.23
CA VAL A 10 -2.88 -8.07 3.28
C VAL A 10 -3.08 -7.63 1.83
N ILE A 11 -4.24 -7.05 1.50
CA ILE A 11 -4.51 -6.52 0.15
C ILE A 11 -3.49 -5.45 -0.24
N LEU A 12 -3.12 -4.58 0.71
CA LEU A 12 -2.14 -3.51 0.50
C LEU A 12 -0.73 -4.03 0.22
N ILE A 13 -0.29 -5.04 0.97
CA ILE A 13 1.02 -5.68 0.75
C ILE A 13 1.05 -6.40 -0.60
N ILE A 14 -0.02 -7.12 -0.95
CA ILE A 14 -0.12 -7.84 -2.23
C ILE A 14 -0.15 -6.85 -3.40
N GLY A 15 -0.95 -5.78 -3.31
CA GLY A 15 -1.01 -4.74 -4.34
C GLY A 15 0.33 -4.04 -4.56
N TRP A 16 1.09 -3.77 -3.48
CA TRP A 16 2.44 -3.23 -3.57
C TRP A 16 3.43 -4.19 -4.23
N ALA A 17 3.43 -5.47 -3.84
CA ALA A 17 4.31 -6.47 -4.40
C ALA A 17 4.06 -6.69 -5.91
N ILE A 18 2.79 -6.74 -6.33
CA ILE A 18 2.40 -6.83 -7.74
C ILE A 18 2.84 -5.57 -8.49
N GLY A 19 2.65 -4.39 -7.90
CA GLY A 19 3.08 -3.11 -8.48
C GLY A 19 4.60 -3.01 -8.67
N TYR A 20 5.37 -3.43 -7.67
CA TYR A 20 6.83 -3.38 -7.68
C TYR A 20 7.44 -4.38 -8.67
N LEU A 21 6.91 -5.60 -8.74
CA LEU A 21 7.47 -6.67 -9.59
C LEU A 21 6.95 -6.62 -11.04
N GLY A 22 5.71 -6.15 -11.25
CA GLY A 22 5.05 -6.18 -12.56
C GLY A 22 5.37 -4.98 -13.45
N PHE A 23 5.78 -3.85 -12.89
CA PHE A 23 5.97 -2.61 -13.66
C PHE A 23 7.44 -2.17 -13.71
N ASN A 24 8.18 -2.75 -14.66
CA ASN A 24 9.45 -2.20 -15.19
C ASN A 24 9.16 -1.04 -16.18
N THR A 25 8.16 -0.21 -15.87
CA THR A 25 7.48 0.61 -16.87
C THR A 25 7.54 2.09 -16.51
N GLY A 26 8.69 2.73 -16.76
CA GLY A 26 8.86 4.19 -16.78
C GLY A 26 8.61 4.96 -15.47
N GLY A 27 9.25 6.12 -15.32
CA GLY A 27 9.28 6.88 -14.06
C GLY A 27 7.91 7.27 -13.46
N ILE A 28 6.85 7.38 -14.27
CA ILE A 28 5.52 7.82 -13.82
C ILE A 28 4.80 6.74 -12.99
N ILE A 29 4.82 5.47 -13.41
CA ILE A 29 4.13 4.40 -12.66
C ILE A 29 4.86 4.16 -11.33
N HIS A 30 6.18 4.24 -11.34
CA HIS A 30 6.99 4.17 -10.12
C HIS A 30 6.64 5.30 -9.14
N LEU A 31 6.48 6.53 -9.62
CA LEU A 31 6.09 7.67 -8.78
C LEU A 31 4.70 7.47 -8.14
N LEU A 32 3.73 6.98 -8.91
CA LEU A 32 2.39 6.67 -8.39
C LEU A 32 2.41 5.54 -7.36
N LEU A 33 3.25 4.51 -7.55
CA LEU A 33 3.43 3.42 -6.58
C LEU A 33 4.10 3.90 -5.27
N VAL A 34 5.08 4.79 -5.36
CA VAL A 34 5.71 5.42 -4.19
C VAL A 34 4.69 6.23 -3.39
N ILE A 35 3.87 7.04 -4.06
CA ILE A 35 2.80 7.80 -3.40
C ILE A 35 1.79 6.86 -2.73
N ALA A 36 1.40 5.79 -3.42
CA ALA A 36 0.51 4.78 -2.87
C ALA A 36 1.11 4.19 -1.58
N ALA A 37 2.37 3.74 -1.61
CA ALA A 37 3.09 3.19 -0.45
C ALA A 37 3.15 4.17 0.73
N ILE A 38 3.43 5.45 0.49
CA ILE A 38 3.43 6.50 1.53
C ILE A 38 2.04 6.66 2.14
N ALA A 39 0.98 6.69 1.33
CA ALA A 39 -0.40 6.78 1.83
C ALA A 39 -0.76 5.59 2.74
N VAL A 40 -0.25 4.38 2.44
CA VAL A 40 -0.39 3.19 3.31
C VAL A 40 0.30 3.40 4.65
N LEU A 41 1.56 3.81 4.62
CA LEU A 41 2.38 4.00 5.82
C LEU A 41 1.75 5.05 6.72
N LEU A 42 1.33 6.19 6.15
CA LEU A 42 0.60 7.23 6.88
C LEU A 42 -0.66 6.68 7.53
N ARG A 43 -1.45 5.85 6.83
CA ARG A 43 -2.66 5.25 7.36
C ARG A 43 -2.39 4.23 8.49
N ILE A 44 -1.31 3.48 8.41
CA ILE A 44 -0.89 2.54 9.46
C ILE A 44 -0.40 3.31 10.69
N ILE A 45 0.46 4.32 10.49
CA ILE A 45 1.03 5.16 11.55
C ILE A 45 -0.06 6.00 12.24
N GLN A 46 -1.03 6.51 11.49
CA GLN A 46 -2.19 7.21 12.03
C GLN A 46 -3.14 6.31 12.82
N GLY A 47 -2.88 4.99 12.86
CA GLY A 47 -3.49 3.97 13.71
C GLY A 47 -4.75 4.42 14.40
N ARG A 48 -5.91 4.06 13.83
CA ARG A 48 -7.28 4.44 14.24
C ARG A 48 -7.30 4.93 15.70
N LYS A 49 -7.19 6.26 15.90
CA LYS A 49 -7.59 6.87 17.16
C LYS A 49 -9.06 6.50 17.33
N ILE A 50 -9.29 5.61 18.28
CA ILE A 50 -10.61 5.13 18.68
C ILE A 50 -11.30 6.28 19.41
#